data_AF-A0A0Q2QTL6-F1
#
_entry.id   AF-A0A0Q2QTL6-F1
#
_cell.length_a   1.000
_cell.length_b   1.000
_cell.length_c   1.000
_cell.angle_alpha   90.00
_cell.angle_beta   90.00
_cell.angle_gamma   90.00
#
_symmetry.space_group_name_H-M   'P 1'
#
loop_
_entity.id
_entity.type
_entity.pdbx_description
1 polymer ?
#
loop_
_entity_poly.entity_id
_entity_poly.type
_entity_poly.pdbx_seq_one_letter_code
_entity_poly.pdbx_strand_id
1 'polypeptide(L)'
;MSEMIATALLVEAILVAIFAMALKRRNRFVSHYPEFRKFYDYGILAFMTLAVSKGVFLLLDLNDHGVLELSQDQSAMINSAGNLLLLIALLMYVLGWVRLLDVLTEKYEIVPVIEFAGGENHEALKPGLYLCNLPNCYPVIAKPLRGRAGLIVSRNPQRSSGKT
;
A
#
# COMPACT_ATOMS: atom_id res chain seq x y z
N MET A 1 19.65 13.00 -31.21
CA MET A 1 20.72 13.32 -30.23
C MET A 1 20.16 14.10 -29.04
N SER A 2 19.51 15.25 -29.24
CA SER A 2 18.90 16.04 -28.14
C SER A 2 17.73 15.34 -27.43
N GLU A 3 16.89 14.60 -28.16
CA GLU A 3 15.66 14.00 -27.61
C GLU A 3 15.90 12.88 -26.58
N MET A 4 16.92 12.03 -26.79
CA MET A 4 17.23 10.94 -25.86
C MET A 4 17.84 11.47 -24.56
N ILE A 5 18.76 12.42 -24.64
CA ILE A 5 19.33 13.10 -23.47
C ILE A 5 18.23 13.86 -22.71
N ALA A 6 17.34 14.57 -23.42
CA ALA A 6 16.21 15.25 -22.81
C ALA A 6 15.28 14.26 -22.08
N THR A 7 15.06 13.08 -22.66
CA THR A 7 14.28 12.02 -22.02
C THR A 7 14.96 11.50 -20.75
N ALA A 8 16.27 11.22 -20.80
CA ALA A 8 17.04 10.75 -19.64
C ALA A 8 17.02 11.78 -18.49
N LEU A 9 17.19 13.07 -18.81
CA LEU A 9 17.08 14.18 -17.86
C LEU A 9 15.68 14.32 -17.28
N LEU A 10 14.64 14.17 -18.11
CA LEU A 10 13.26 14.25 -17.66
C LEU A 10 12.91 13.10 -16.71
N VAL A 11 13.37 11.87 -17.01
CA VAL A 11 13.21 10.71 -16.12
C VAL A 11 13.88 10.97 -14.77
N GLU A 12 15.11 11.48 -14.78
CA GLU A 12 15.83 11.85 -13.55
C GLU A 12 15.07 12.91 -12.75
N ALA A 13 14.59 13.97 -13.40
CA ALA A 13 13.81 15.03 -12.76
C ALA A 13 12.51 14.50 -12.13
N ILE A 14 11.82 13.58 -12.80
CA ILE A 14 10.61 12.93 -12.27
C ILE A 14 10.94 12.08 -11.04
N LEU A 15 12.03 11.30 -11.06
CA LEU A 15 12.44 10.49 -9.92
C LEU A 15 12.76 11.35 -8.70
N VAL A 16 13.50 12.45 -8.89
CA VAL A 16 13.79 13.43 -7.84
C VAL A 16 12.50 14.07 -7.32
N ALA A 17 11.58 14.43 -8.20
CA ALA A 17 10.29 15.00 -7.81
C ALA A 17 9.44 14.00 -6.98
N ILE A 18 9.39 12.73 -7.38
CA ILE A 18 8.70 11.67 -6.63
C ILE A 18 9.31 11.51 -5.24
N PHE A 19 10.65 11.42 -5.14
CA PHE A 19 11.34 11.33 -3.86
C PHE A 19 11.06 12.54 -2.95
N ALA A 20 11.16 13.76 -3.50
CA ALA A 20 10.89 14.98 -2.76
C ALA A 20 9.43 15.07 -2.28
N MET A 21 8.47 14.67 -3.14
CA MET A 21 7.06 14.58 -2.77
C MET A 21 6.81 13.55 -1.67
N ALA A 22 7.46 12.38 -1.74
CA ALA A 22 7.35 11.33 -0.73
C ALA A 22 7.88 11.83 0.63
N LEU A 23 9.05 12.48 0.66
CA LEU A 23 9.58 13.12 1.87
C LEU A 23 8.62 14.18 2.43
N LYS A 24 8.13 15.09 1.58
CA LYS A 24 7.22 16.17 1.99
C LYS A 24 5.91 15.64 2.59
N ARG A 25 5.40 14.52 2.07
CA ARG A 25 4.13 13.93 2.53
C ARG A 25 4.30 12.93 3.67
N ARG A 26 5.53 12.51 3.98
CA ARG A 26 5.83 11.49 4.99
C ARG A 26 5.11 11.69 6.32
N ASN A 27 5.26 12.86 6.93
CA ASN A 27 4.71 13.11 8.27
C ASN A 27 3.18 12.99 8.29
N ARG A 28 2.51 13.53 7.26
CA ARG A 28 1.05 13.46 7.12
C ARG A 28 0.60 12.02 6.89
N PHE A 29 1.27 11.28 6.01
CA PHE A 29 0.96 9.88 5.73
C PHE A 29 1.11 9.04 6.99
N VAL A 30 2.27 9.08 7.65
CA VAL A 30 2.56 8.30 8.86
C VAL A 30 1.65 8.68 10.03
N SER A 31 1.22 9.94 10.14
CA SER A 31 0.26 10.34 11.17
C SER A 31 -1.14 9.74 10.96
N HIS A 32 -1.55 9.57 9.70
CA HIS A 32 -2.88 9.07 9.36
C HIS A 32 -2.91 7.54 9.21
N TYR A 33 -1.78 6.95 8.86
CA TYR A 33 -1.58 5.54 8.52
C TYR A 33 -0.34 4.98 9.23
N PRO A 34 -0.31 4.93 10.58
CA PRO A 34 0.89 4.59 11.34
C PRO A 34 1.37 3.15 11.07
N GLU A 35 0.47 2.21 10.80
CA GLU A 35 0.81 0.83 10.44
C GLU A 35 1.60 0.73 9.13
N PHE A 36 1.36 1.64 8.18
CA PHE A 36 2.06 1.64 6.89
C PHE A 36 3.39 2.41 6.91
N ARG A 37 3.86 2.82 8.09
CA ARG A 37 5.11 3.60 8.23
C ARG A 37 6.31 2.89 7.61
N LYS A 38 6.52 1.60 7.89
CA LYS A 38 7.68 0.86 7.38
C LYS A 38 7.65 0.75 5.86
N PHE A 39 6.49 0.42 5.28
CA PHE A 39 6.30 0.43 3.82
C PHE A 39 6.68 1.78 3.22
N TYR A 40 6.17 2.88 3.81
CA TYR A 40 6.42 4.22 3.31
C TYR A 40 7.90 4.62 3.43
N ASP A 41 8.55 4.31 4.56
CA ASP A 41 9.97 4.59 4.79
C ASP A 41 10.87 3.81 3.81
N TYR A 42 10.58 2.52 3.57
CA TYR A 42 11.28 1.74 2.54
C TYR A 42 11.04 2.29 1.13
N GLY A 43 9.82 2.75 0.83
CA GLY A 43 9.50 3.39 -0.44
C GLY A 43 10.31 4.68 -0.67
N ILE A 44 10.43 5.54 0.35
CA ILE A 44 11.27 6.75 0.28
C ILE A 44 12.72 6.38 -0.02
N LEU A 45 13.28 5.40 0.69
CA LEU A 45 14.66 4.98 0.47
C LEU A 45 14.85 4.37 -0.92
N ALA A 46 13.88 3.56 -1.40
CA ALA A 46 13.90 3.01 -2.75
C ALA A 46 13.90 4.12 -3.81
N PHE A 47 13.04 5.14 -3.68
CA PHE A 47 13.02 6.27 -4.63
C PHE A 47 14.31 7.09 -4.59
N MET A 48 14.87 7.32 -3.40
CA MET A 48 16.17 7.98 -3.26
C MET A 48 17.26 7.22 -3.99
N THR A 49 17.40 5.92 -3.72
CA THR A 49 18.44 5.09 -4.33
C THR A 49 18.22 4.94 -5.83
N LEU A 50 16.96 4.87 -6.29
CA LEU A 50 16.63 4.80 -7.72
C LEU A 50 17.01 6.09 -8.46
N ALA A 51 16.75 7.26 -7.88
CA ALA A 51 17.21 8.54 -8.43
C ALA A 51 18.74 8.57 -8.54
N VAL A 52 19.45 8.23 -7.46
CA VAL A 52 20.93 8.18 -7.49
C VAL A 52 21.44 7.18 -8.53
N SER A 53 20.83 5.99 -8.63
CA SER A 53 21.17 4.99 -9.64
C SER A 53 20.99 5.53 -11.07
N LYS A 54 19.85 6.16 -11.37
CA LYS A 54 19.60 6.75 -12.69
C LYS A 54 20.55 7.91 -12.99
N GLY A 55 20.90 8.72 -12.00
CA GLY A 55 21.92 9.76 -12.12
C GLY A 55 23.30 9.20 -12.46
N VAL A 56 23.67 8.03 -11.93
CA VAL A 56 24.90 7.32 -12.33
C VAL A 56 24.79 6.85 -13.78
N PHE A 57 23.67 6.25 -14.18
CA PHE A 57 23.45 5.84 -15.58
C PHE A 57 23.40 7.01 -16.57
N LEU A 58 22.99 8.21 -16.11
CA LEU A 58 23.02 9.41 -16.95
C LEU A 58 24.44 9.73 -17.43
N LEU A 59 25.48 9.41 -16.66
CA LEU A 59 26.87 9.58 -17.10
C LEU A 59 27.20 8.69 -18.30
N LEU A 60 26.66 7.47 -18.35
CA LEU A 60 26.79 6.57 -19.50
C LEU A 60 25.97 7.10 -20.69
N ASP A 61 24.74 7.55 -20.46
CA ASP A 61 23.90 8.15 -21.51
C ASP A 61 24.61 9.34 -22.16
N LEU A 62 25.28 10.19 -21.37
CA LEU A 62 26.05 11.33 -21.88
C LEU A 62 27.31 10.90 -22.64
N ASN A 63 27.96 9.81 -22.22
CA ASN A 63 29.10 9.25 -22.92
C ASN A 63 28.73 8.67 -24.28
N ASP A 64 27.62 7.93 -24.37
CA ASP A 64 27.14 7.35 -25.63
C ASP A 64 26.79 8.41 -26.68
N HIS A 65 26.53 9.64 -26.25
CA HIS A 65 26.25 10.79 -27.10
C HIS A 65 27.46 11.72 -27.31
N GLY A 66 28.65 11.34 -26.85
CA GLY A 66 29.88 12.12 -27.02
C GLY A 66 29.93 13.43 -26.23
N VAL A 67 29.07 13.59 -25.23
CA VAL A 67 29.08 14.76 -24.32
C VAL A 67 30.16 14.60 -23.24
N LEU A 68 30.47 13.34 -22.90
CA LEU A 68 31.44 12.97 -21.89
C LEU A 68 32.35 11.90 -22.51
N GLU A 69 33.66 12.02 -22.34
CA GLU A 69 34.59 10.99 -22.80
C GLU A 69 34.98 10.11 -21.61
N LEU A 70 34.38 8.93 -21.53
CA LEU A 70 34.73 7.91 -20.55
C LEU A 70 35.56 6.82 -21.21
N SER A 71 36.61 6.36 -20.52
CA SER A 71 37.31 5.16 -20.94
C SER A 71 36.40 3.92 -20.80
N GLN A 72 36.79 2.82 -21.46
CA GLN A 72 36.06 1.55 -21.36
C GLN A 72 35.98 1.05 -19.90
N ASP A 73 37.08 1.18 -19.15
CA ASP A 73 37.13 0.78 -17.73
C ASP A 73 36.24 1.66 -16.84
N GLN A 74 36.21 2.98 -17.08
CA GLN A 74 35.32 3.91 -16.37
C GLN A 74 33.86 3.58 -16.64
N SER A 75 33.51 3.31 -17.89
CA SER A 75 32.14 2.94 -18.29
C SER A 75 31.71 1.63 -17.63
N ALA A 76 32.59 0.62 -17.59
CA ALA A 76 32.33 -0.65 -16.93
C ALA A 76 32.13 -0.49 -15.41
N MET A 77 32.94 0.35 -14.76
CA MET A 77 32.82 0.66 -13.33
C MET A 77 31.50 1.39 -13.02
N ILE A 78 31.16 2.41 -13.81
CA ILE A 78 29.91 3.18 -13.67
C ILE A 78 28.70 2.27 -13.87
N ASN A 79 28.71 1.40 -14.88
CA ASN A 79 27.65 0.44 -15.13
C ASN A 79 27.47 -0.53 -13.93
N SER A 80 28.57 -1.02 -13.38
CA SER A 80 28.55 -1.90 -12.20
C SER A 80 27.98 -1.19 -10.96
N ALA A 81 28.40 0.05 -10.73
CA ALA A 81 27.89 0.88 -9.63
C ALA A 81 26.39 1.19 -9.78
N GLY A 82 25.96 1.58 -10.99
CA GLY A 82 24.57 1.84 -11.33
C GLY A 82 23.68 0.61 -11.07
N ASN A 83 24.12 -0.57 -11.52
CA ASN A 83 23.43 -1.84 -11.30
C ASN A 83 23.36 -2.25 -9.83
N LEU A 84 24.42 -2.04 -9.06
CA LEU A 84 24.41 -2.30 -7.61
C LEU A 84 23.40 -1.40 -6.89
N LEU A 85 23.38 -0.11 -7.21
CA LEU A 85 22.40 0.83 -6.65
C LEU A 85 20.97 0.44 -7.06
N LEU A 86 20.76 0.06 -8.32
CA LEU A 86 19.46 -0.40 -8.81
C LEU A 86 18.99 -1.65 -8.04
N LEU A 87 19.88 -2.62 -7.83
CA LEU A 87 19.58 -3.81 -7.04
C LEU A 87 19.15 -3.44 -5.62
N ILE A 88 19.90 -2.54 -4.96
CA ILE A 88 19.57 -2.08 -3.61
C ILE A 88 18.20 -1.38 -3.59
N ALA A 89 17.90 -0.52 -4.58
CA ALA A 89 16.60 0.14 -4.70
C ALA A 89 15.45 -0.86 -4.85
N LEU A 90 15.62 -1.88 -5.71
CA LEU A 90 14.63 -2.93 -5.94
C LEU A 90 14.40 -3.79 -4.68
N LEU A 91 15.46 -4.14 -3.96
CA LEU A 91 15.34 -4.86 -2.69
C LEU A 91 14.55 -4.07 -1.65
N MET A 92 14.82 -2.76 -1.52
CA MET A 92 14.05 -1.90 -0.61
C MET A 92 12.59 -1.80 -1.05
N TYR A 93 12.33 -1.70 -2.36
CA TYR A 93 10.98 -1.68 -2.89
C TYR A 93 10.22 -2.98 -2.55
N VAL A 94 10.83 -4.14 -2.79
CA VAL A 94 10.25 -5.45 -2.45
C VAL A 94 9.98 -5.56 -0.95
N LEU A 95 10.94 -5.17 -0.10
CA LEU A 95 10.75 -5.17 1.35
C LEU A 95 9.58 -4.27 1.78
N GLY A 96 9.46 -3.08 1.18
CA GLY A 96 8.32 -2.21 1.38
C GLY A 96 7.01 -2.91 1.02
N TRP A 97 6.93 -3.51 -0.17
CA TRP A 97 5.74 -4.22 -0.64
C TRP A 97 5.33 -5.40 0.25
N VAL A 98 6.29 -6.20 0.71
CA VAL A 98 6.01 -7.28 1.66
C VAL A 98 5.37 -6.71 2.92
N ARG A 99 5.92 -5.63 3.48
CA ARG A 99 5.35 -4.96 4.67
C ARG A 99 3.95 -4.39 4.43
N LEU A 100 3.68 -3.89 3.22
CA LEU A 100 2.35 -3.43 2.85
C LEU A 100 1.37 -4.60 2.86
N LEU A 101 1.75 -5.71 2.22
CA LEU A 101 0.91 -6.91 2.15
C LEU A 101 0.68 -7.52 3.52
N ASP A 102 1.70 -7.64 4.37
CA ASP A 102 1.56 -8.12 5.75
C ASP A 102 0.49 -7.31 6.51
N VAL A 103 0.56 -5.97 6.44
CA VAL A 103 -0.41 -5.11 7.12
C VAL A 103 -1.81 -5.26 6.53
N LEU A 104 -1.92 -5.39 5.20
CA LEU A 104 -3.21 -5.59 4.54
C LEU A 104 -3.84 -6.93 4.93
N THR A 105 -3.07 -8.01 4.93
CA THR A 105 -3.57 -9.37 5.23
C THR A 105 -3.83 -9.59 6.71
N GLU A 106 -3.04 -9.01 7.61
CA GLU A 106 -3.22 -9.16 9.06
C GLU A 106 -4.33 -8.28 9.63
N LYS A 107 -4.48 -7.03 9.16
CA LYS A 107 -5.47 -6.10 9.72
C LYS A 107 -6.78 -6.04 8.95
N TYR A 108 -6.74 -6.28 7.65
CA TYR A 108 -7.95 -6.35 6.83
C TYR A 108 -8.26 -7.83 6.62
N GLU A 109 -8.56 -8.53 7.72
CA GLU A 109 -9.39 -9.73 7.61
C GLU A 109 -10.61 -9.31 6.81
N ILE A 110 -10.81 -9.97 5.66
CA ILE A 110 -12.04 -9.88 4.89
C ILE A 110 -13.15 -10.16 5.89
N VAL A 111 -13.88 -9.11 6.28
CA VAL A 111 -14.93 -9.19 7.30
C VAL A 111 -15.76 -10.42 6.95
N PRO A 112 -15.74 -11.49 7.76
CA PRO A 112 -16.41 -12.72 7.39
C PRO A 112 -17.89 -12.39 7.26
N VAL A 113 -18.40 -12.52 6.04
CA VAL A 113 -19.84 -12.39 5.77
C VAL A 113 -20.46 -13.68 6.23
N ILE A 114 -21.10 -13.64 7.40
CA ILE A 114 -21.81 -14.79 7.95
C ILE A 114 -23.26 -14.66 7.48
N GLU A 115 -23.68 -15.55 6.58
CA GLU A 115 -25.07 -15.66 6.15
C GLU A 115 -25.81 -16.62 7.08
N PHE A 116 -26.89 -16.16 7.70
CA PHE A 116 -27.75 -17.03 8.50
C PHE A 116 -28.62 -17.91 7.59
N ALA A 117 -28.11 -19.08 7.21
CA ALA A 117 -28.91 -20.14 6.62
C ALA A 117 -29.70 -20.85 7.74
N GLY A 118 -31.02 -20.98 7.57
CA GLY A 118 -31.88 -21.59 8.58
C GLY A 118 -31.46 -23.02 8.89
N GLY A 119 -30.90 -23.25 10.08
CA GLY A 119 -30.53 -24.60 10.55
C GLY A 119 -29.33 -24.66 11.50
N GLU A 120 -28.50 -23.61 11.59
CA GLU A 120 -27.25 -23.72 12.34
C GLU A 120 -27.37 -23.36 13.83
N ASN A 121 -27.21 -24.40 14.65
CA ASN A 121 -27.00 -24.30 16.08
C ASN A 121 -25.55 -23.92 16.39
N HIS A 122 -25.40 -22.80 17.10
CA HIS A 122 -24.40 -22.64 18.18
C HIS A 122 -22.90 -22.57 17.83
N GLU A 123 -22.50 -21.76 16.84
CA GLU A 123 -21.13 -21.22 16.88
C GLU A 123 -21.07 -19.86 17.57
N ALA A 124 -19.98 -19.63 18.30
CA ALA A 124 -19.70 -18.35 18.94
C ALA A 124 -19.57 -17.27 17.85
N LEU A 125 -20.51 -16.32 17.88
CA LEU A 125 -20.60 -15.21 16.93
C LEU A 125 -19.28 -14.42 16.89
N LYS A 126 -18.54 -14.55 15.79
CA LYS A 126 -17.30 -13.80 15.53
C LYS A 126 -17.63 -12.34 15.15
N PRO A 127 -16.82 -11.34 15.49
CA PRO A 127 -17.02 -9.99 14.96
C PRO A 127 -17.07 -10.01 13.42
N GLY A 128 -18.13 -9.46 12.81
CA GLY A 128 -18.35 -9.60 11.37
C GLY A 128 -19.60 -8.88 10.85
N LEU A 129 -19.76 -8.87 9.52
CA LEU A 129 -20.97 -8.41 8.84
C LEU A 129 -21.93 -9.59 8.76
N TYR A 130 -23.09 -9.44 9.38
CA TYR A 130 -24.12 -10.47 9.38
C TYR A 130 -25.20 -10.12 8.37
N LEU A 131 -25.40 -10.99 7.38
CA LEU A 131 -26.50 -10.88 6.43
C LEU A 131 -27.59 -11.87 6.83
N CYS A 132 -28.81 -11.36 6.98
CA CYS A 132 -29.96 -12.21 7.25
C CYS A 132 -30.94 -12.14 6.08
N ASN A 133 -31.11 -13.28 5.41
CA ASN A 133 -31.99 -13.44 4.25
C ASN A 133 -33.31 -14.15 4.62
N LEU A 134 -33.64 -14.24 5.92
CA LEU A 134 -34.85 -14.91 6.41
C LEU A 134 -36.04 -13.93 6.48
N PRO A 135 -37.30 -14.42 6.33
CA PRO A 135 -38.49 -13.58 6.44
C PRO A 135 -38.63 -12.90 7.82
N ASN A 136 -38.04 -13.48 8.87
CA ASN A 136 -38.03 -12.94 10.22
C ASN A 136 -36.63 -13.04 10.86
N CYS A 137 -35.82 -12.00 10.67
CA CYS A 137 -34.44 -11.93 11.15
C CYS A 137 -34.29 -11.54 12.63
N TYR A 138 -35.34 -11.01 13.25
CA TYR A 138 -35.28 -10.45 14.59
C TYR A 138 -34.84 -11.46 15.68
N PRO A 139 -35.35 -12.71 15.72
CA PRO A 139 -34.94 -13.69 16.73
C PRO A 139 -33.45 -14.06 16.65
N VAL A 140 -32.89 -14.06 15.43
CA VAL A 140 -31.49 -14.40 15.16
C VAL A 140 -30.56 -13.25 15.55
N ILE A 141 -30.97 -12.00 15.30
CA ILE A 141 -30.23 -10.78 15.65
C ILE A 141 -30.33 -10.46 17.15
N ALA A 142 -31.48 -10.71 17.78
CA ALA A 142 -31.71 -10.38 19.19
C ALA A 142 -30.79 -11.17 20.14
N LYS A 143 -30.41 -12.40 19.78
CA LYS A 143 -29.53 -13.26 20.59
C LYS A 143 -28.10 -12.70 20.75
N PRO A 144 -27.39 -12.26 19.69
CA PRO A 144 -26.13 -11.51 19.78
C PRO A 144 -26.21 -10.22 20.61
N LEU A 145 -27.36 -9.54 20.57
CA LEU A 145 -27.56 -8.22 21.17
C LEU A 145 -28.00 -8.28 22.64
N ARG A 146 -28.37 -9.46 23.16
CA ARG A 146 -28.75 -9.62 24.57
C ARG A 146 -27.57 -9.25 25.48
N GLY A 147 -27.77 -8.22 26.29
CA GLY A 147 -26.77 -7.73 27.25
C GLY A 147 -25.72 -6.79 26.65
N ARG A 148 -25.85 -6.38 25.38
CA ARG A 148 -24.95 -5.43 24.71
C ARG A 148 -25.76 -4.26 24.15
N ALA A 149 -25.23 -3.04 24.24
CA ALA A 149 -25.83 -1.90 23.55
C ALA A 149 -25.62 -2.09 22.04
N GLY A 150 -26.69 -2.41 21.31
CA GLY A 150 -26.68 -2.59 19.86
C GLY A 150 -27.53 -1.56 19.16
N LEU A 151 -27.03 -1.00 18.06
CA LEU A 151 -27.80 -0.15 17.17
C LEU A 151 -28.27 -0.99 15.98
N ILE A 152 -29.59 -1.19 15.85
CA ILE A 152 -30.19 -1.78 14.67
C ILE A 152 -30.67 -0.64 13.77
N VAL A 153 -30.03 -0.47 12.61
CA VAL A 153 -30.48 0.48 11.59
C VAL A 153 -31.26 -0.29 10.53
N SER A 154 -32.60 -0.17 10.54
CA SER A 154 -33.47 -0.76 9.53
C SER A 154 -34.04 0.33 8.63
N ARG A 155 -34.06 0.08 7.31
CA ARG A 155 -34.80 0.92 6.34
C ARG A 155 -36.32 0.74 6.45
N ASN A 156 -36.78 -0.34 7.07
CA ASN A 156 -38.18 -0.64 7.37
C ASN A 156 -38.33 -0.94 8.87
N PRO A 157 -38.50 0.08 9.73
CA PRO A 157 -38.63 -0.12 11.17
C PRO A 157 -39.95 -0.83 11.49
N GLN A 158 -39.90 -1.91 12.28
CA GLN A 158 -41.12 -2.44 12.90
C GLN A 158 -41.54 -1.49 14.03
N ARG A 159 -42.85 -1.16 14.10
CA ARG A 159 -43.40 -0.39 15.22
C ARG A 159 -43.12 -1.17 16.51
N SER A 160 -42.26 -0.64 17.37
CA SER A 160 -42.08 -1.18 18.71
C SER A 160 -43.39 -1.00 19.48
N SER A 161 -44.09 -2.10 19.79
CA SER A 161 -45.10 -2.04 20.85
C SER A 161 -44.35 -1.95 22.17
N GLY A 162 -44.19 -0.73 22.68
CA GLY A 162 -43.79 -0.52 24.06
C GLY A 162 -44.80 -1.22 24.97
N LYS A 163 -44.31 -2.17 25.76
CA LYS A 163 -44.96 -2.56 27.01
C LYS A 163 -43.98 -2.23 28.13
N THR A 164 -44.26 -1.10 28.79
CA THR A 164 -44.02 -0.91 30.22
C THR A 164 -44.66 -2.03 31.02
#